data_AF-A0A2M9PB24-F1
#
_entry.id   AF-A0A2M9PB24-F1
#
_cell.length_a   1.000
_cell.length_b   1.000
_cell.length_c   1.000
_cell.angle_alpha   90.00
_cell.angle_beta   90.00
_cell.angle_gamma   90.00
#
_symmetry.space_group_name_H-M   'P 1'
#
loop_
_entity.id
_entity.type
_entity.pdbx_description
1 polymer ?
#
loop_
_entity_poly.entity_id
_entity_poly.type
_entity_poly.pdbx_seq_one_letter_code
_entity_poly.pdbx_strand_id
1 'polypeptide(L)'
;MAILPAFIMSSQKATSLRTATAPDGEAEPGNRLEPRRIDAGEHAGKYAIPTRCLADPAFAELVDRFEGLTAVDLDIAEAWPPVED
;
A
#
# COMPACT_ATOMS: atom_id res chain seq x y z
N MET A 1 -4.87 13.68 14.98
CA MET A 1 -5.34 12.45 14.32
C MET A 1 -4.65 12.39 12.97
N ALA A 2 -3.79 11.40 12.74
CA ALA A 2 -2.95 11.34 11.55
C ALA A 2 -3.66 10.51 10.48
N ILE A 3 -4.31 11.19 9.54
CA ILE A 3 -5.05 10.55 8.45
C ILE A 3 -4.12 10.41 7.23
N LEU A 4 -4.08 9.20 6.68
CA LEU A 4 -3.32 8.86 5.48
C LEU A 4 -4.29 8.46 4.36
N PRO A 5 -4.36 9.22 3.25
CA PRO A 5 -5.09 8.78 2.08
C PRO A 5 -4.38 7.54 1.50
N ALA A 6 -5.06 6.40 1.54
CA ALA A 6 -4.49 5.12 1.17
C ALA A 6 -5.44 4.30 0.29
N PHE A 7 -4.86 3.53 -0.64
CA PHE A 7 -5.60 2.47 -1.32
C PHE A 7 -5.60 1.22 -0.46
N ILE A 8 -6.79 0.68 -0.24
CA ILE A 8 -6.97 -0.57 0.48
C ILE A 8 -7.14 -1.73 -0.50
N MET A 9 -6.49 -2.85 -0.20
CA MET A 9 -6.50 -4.04 -1.04
C MET A 9 -6.42 -5.34 -0.25
N SER A 10 -6.73 -6.44 -0.92
CA SER A 10 -6.59 -7.80 -0.38
C SER A 10 -5.12 -8.23 -0.32
N SER A 11 -4.84 -9.26 0.48
CA SER A 11 -3.52 -9.90 0.56
C SER A 11 -3.01 -10.39 -0.81
N GLN A 12 -3.91 -10.89 -1.66
CA GLN A 12 -3.56 -11.37 -3.00
C GLN A 12 -3.10 -10.23 -3.90
N LYS A 13 -3.83 -9.10 -3.90
CA LYS A 13 -3.47 -7.93 -4.72
C LYS A 13 -2.21 -7.24 -4.19
N ALA A 14 -2.03 -7.20 -2.87
CA ALA A 14 -0.79 -6.74 -2.25
C ALA A 14 0.42 -7.59 -2.65
N THR A 15 0.27 -8.92 -2.68
CA THR A 15 1.34 -9.83 -3.12
C THR A 15 1.65 -9.61 -4.60
N SER A 16 0.62 -9.48 -5.44
CA SER A 16 0.79 -9.20 -6.87
C SER A 16 1.56 -7.89 -7.12
N LEU A 17 1.26 -6.82 -6.38
CA LEU A 17 1.99 -5.55 -6.46
C LEU A 17 3.45 -5.69 -6.00
N ARG A 18 3.71 -6.41 -4.91
CA ARG A 18 5.10 -6.68 -4.47
C ARG A 18 5.89 -7.45 -5.51
N THR A 19 5.29 -8.46 -6.14
CA THR A 19 5.96 -9.24 -7.19
C THR A 19 6.16 -8.41 -8.45
N ALA A 20 5.18 -7.59 -8.85
CA ALA A 20 5.29 -6.73 -10.02
C ALA A 20 6.32 -5.59 -9.85
N THR A 21 6.61 -5.21 -8.61
CA THR A 21 7.60 -4.17 -8.27
C THR A 21 8.87 -4.76 -7.65
N ALA A 22 8.98 -6.09 -7.62
CA ALA A 22 10.20 -6.75 -7.23
C ALA A 22 11.20 -6.52 -8.37
N PRO A 23 12.44 -6.08 -8.06
CA PRO A 23 13.44 -5.88 -9.08
C PRO A 23 13.76 -7.22 -9.73
N ASP A 24 13.45 -7.38 -11.01
CA ASP A 24 13.96 -8.46 -11.85
C ASP A 24 15.42 -8.12 -12.16
N GLY A 25 16.29 -8.35 -11.19
CA GLY A 25 17.76 -8.24 -11.29
C GLY A 25 18.39 -6.85 -11.51
N GLU A 26 17.69 -5.87 -12.06
CA GLU A 26 18.30 -4.62 -12.57
C GLU A 26 17.56 -3.32 -12.21
N ALA A 27 16.35 -3.39 -11.63
CA ALA A 27 15.65 -2.18 -11.18
C ALA A 27 16.23 -1.69 -9.84
N GLU A 28 16.50 -0.38 -9.75
CA GLU A 28 17.04 0.24 -8.54
C GLU A 28 16.20 -0.12 -7.30
N PRO A 29 16.83 -0.41 -6.15
CA PRO A 29 16.17 -0.94 -4.94
C PRO A 29 15.07 -0.03 -4.35
N GLY A 30 14.87 1.17 -4.88
CA GLY A 30 13.87 2.16 -4.43
C GLY A 30 12.48 2.02 -5.06
N ASN A 31 12.32 1.28 -6.16
CA ASN A 31 11.05 1.21 -6.91
C ASN A 31 10.14 0.06 -6.46
N ARG A 32 10.27 -0.39 -5.21
CA ARG A 32 9.44 -1.47 -4.68
C ARG A 32 8.25 -0.91 -3.92
N LEU A 33 7.04 -1.26 -4.33
CA LEU A 33 5.84 -0.98 -3.56
C LEU A 33 5.63 -2.07 -2.53
N GLU A 34 5.65 -1.67 -1.26
CA GLU A 34 5.38 -2.56 -0.15
C GLU A 34 4.08 -2.17 0.55
N PRO A 35 2.94 -2.76 0.15
CA PRO A 35 1.70 -2.62 0.88
C PRO A 35 1.87 -3.08 2.32
N ARG A 36 1.54 -2.20 3.25
CA ARG A 36 1.60 -2.45 4.69
C ARG A 36 0.28 -3.08 5.13
N ARG A 37 0.35 -4.19 5.88
CA ARG A 37 -0.83 -4.81 6.46
C ARG A 37 -1.44 -3.88 7.50
N ILE A 38 -2.75 -3.73 7.51
CA ILE A 38 -3.48 -2.99 8.55
C ILE A 38 -3.76 -3.94 9.71
N ASP A 39 -3.37 -3.55 10.92
CA ASP A 39 -3.42 -4.40 12.11
C ASP A 39 -4.73 -4.22 12.90
N ALA A 40 -5.30 -3.01 12.93
CA ALA A 40 -6.57 -2.73 13.60
C ALA A 40 -7.47 -1.71 12.85
N GLY A 41 -8.65 -1.43 13.40
CA GLY A 41 -9.66 -0.55 12.81
C GLY A 41 -10.60 -1.22 11.81
N GLU A 42 -11.38 -0.41 11.08
CA GLU A 42 -12.39 -0.87 10.10
C GLU A 42 -11.80 -1.74 8.98
N HIS A 43 -10.52 -1.55 8.66
CA HIS A 43 -9.83 -2.23 7.56
C HIS A 43 -8.80 -3.26 8.02
N ALA A 44 -8.86 -3.67 9.28
CA ALA A 44 -7.98 -4.70 9.84
C ALA A 44 -7.92 -5.96 8.96
N GLY A 45 -6.71 -6.49 8.75
CA GLY A 45 -6.46 -7.66 7.90
C GLY A 45 -6.34 -7.38 6.40
N LYS A 46 -6.67 -6.16 5.95
CA LYS A 46 -6.37 -5.69 4.59
C LYS A 46 -4.97 -5.09 4.51
N TYR A 47 -4.59 -4.62 3.32
CA TYR A 47 -3.32 -3.95 3.07
C TYR A 47 -3.56 -2.54 2.55
N ALA A 48 -2.70 -1.61 2.95
CA ALA A 48 -2.70 -0.22 2.55
C ALA A 48 -1.43 0.17 1.82
N ILE A 49 -1.59 1.01 0.80
CA ILE A 49 -0.51 1.82 0.24
C ILE A 49 -0.94 3.29 0.17
N PRO A 50 -0.01 4.25 0.26
CA PRO A 50 -0.34 5.65 0.04
C PRO A 50 -0.89 5.90 -1.37
N THR A 51 -1.92 6.74 -1.51
CA THR A 51 -2.45 7.11 -2.83
C THR A 51 -1.45 7.92 -3.67
N ARG A 52 -0.51 8.62 -3.02
CA ARG A 52 0.59 9.36 -3.68
C ARG A 52 1.44 8.49 -4.61
N CYS A 53 1.43 7.16 -4.44
CA CYS A 53 2.14 6.24 -5.33
C CYS A 53 1.64 6.32 -6.79
N LEU A 54 0.39 6.75 -7.03
CA LEU A 54 -0.10 7.00 -8.39
C LEU A 54 0.56 8.19 -9.09
N ALA A 55 1.03 9.17 -8.32
CA ALA A 55 1.70 10.35 -8.86
C ALA A 55 3.22 10.11 -9.03
N ASP A 56 3.72 8.96 -8.59
CA ASP A 56 5.13 8.63 -8.67
C ASP A 56 5.46 8.02 -10.06
N PRO A 57 6.37 8.62 -10.84
CA PRO A 57 6.74 8.11 -12.15
C PRO A 57 7.32 6.69 -12.09
N ALA A 58 7.90 6.27 -10.95
CA ALA A 58 8.40 4.91 -10.77
C ALA A 58 7.30 3.84 -10.83
N PHE A 59 6.03 4.23 -10.64
CA PHE A 59 4.88 3.32 -10.65
C PHE A 59 3.87 3.62 -11.76
N ALA A 60 4.22 4.49 -12.71
CA ALA A 60 3.33 4.88 -13.81
C ALA A 60 2.84 3.69 -14.64
N GLU A 61 3.69 2.68 -14.82
CA GLU A 61 3.37 1.45 -15.56
C GLU A 61 2.43 0.50 -14.79
N LEU A 62 2.26 0.74 -13.49
CA LEU A 62 1.45 -0.05 -12.58
C LEU A 62 0.10 0.61 -12.26
N VAL A 63 -0.22 1.74 -12.90
CA VAL A 63 -1.47 2.49 -12.69
C VAL A 63 -2.70 1.58 -12.81
N ASP A 64 -2.71 0.71 -13.81
CA ASP A 64 -3.75 -0.31 -14.03
C ASP A 64 -3.96 -1.24 -12.83
N ARG A 65 -2.89 -1.57 -12.09
CA ARG A 65 -2.98 -2.40 -10.89
C ARG A 65 -3.67 -1.70 -9.74
N PHE A 66 -3.71 -0.36 -9.72
CA PHE A 66 -4.50 0.39 -8.75
C PHE A 66 -5.94 0.62 -9.20
N GLU A 67 -6.29 0.29 -10.45
CA GLU A 67 -7.66 0.38 -10.92
C GLU A 67 -8.57 -0.54 -10.08
N GLY A 68 -9.73 0.00 -9.72
CA GLY A 68 -10.72 -0.67 -8.86
C GLY A 68 -10.32 -0.81 -7.39
N LEU A 69 -9.20 -0.23 -6.94
CA LEU A 69 -8.89 -0.15 -5.51
C LEU A 69 -9.72 0.94 -4.83
N THR A 70 -10.14 0.66 -3.60
CA THR A 70 -10.86 1.63 -2.78
C THR A 70 -9.86 2.57 -2.12
N ALA A 71 -9.95 3.86 -2.46
CA ALA A 71 -9.24 4.91 -1.73
C ALA A 71 -10.02 5.23 -0.45
N VAL A 72 -9.33 5.26 0.68
CA VAL A 72 -9.90 5.61 1.99
C VAL A 72 -8.95 6.54 2.72
N ASP A 73 -9.52 7.34 3.61
CA ASP A 73 -8.79 8.12 4.59
C ASP A 73 -8.51 7.24 5.81
N LEU A 74 -7.32 6.65 5.85
CA LEU A 74 -6.94 5.69 6.88
C LEU A 74 -6.38 6.41 8.10
N ASP A 75 -6.96 6.21 9.27
CA ASP A 75 -6.34 6.67 10.51
C ASP A 75 -5.11 5.81 10.84
N ILE A 76 -3.92 6.42 10.84
CA ILE A 76 -2.65 5.72 11.08
C ILE A 76 -2.58 5.17 12.51
N ALA A 77 -3.08 5.91 13.50
CA ALA A 77 -3.00 5.52 14.90
C ALA A 77 -3.95 4.36 15.22
N GLU A 78 -5.08 4.28 14.53
CA GLU A 78 -5.99 3.14 14.61
C GLU A 78 -5.49 1.94 13.79
N ALA A 79 -4.99 2.18 12.57
CA ALA A 79 -4.52 1.13 11.67
C ALA A 79 -3.25 0.42 12.17
N TRP A 80 -2.35 1.19 12.77
CA TRP A 80 -1.08 0.76 13.33
C TRP A 80 -0.90 1.34 14.73
N PRO A 81 -1.65 0.82 15.71
CA PRO A 81 -1.53 1.28 17.08
C PRO A 81 -0.09 1.04 17.56
N PRO A 82 0.47 1.95 18.38
CA PRO A 82 1.75 1.71 19.02
C PRO A 82 1.64 0.43 19.85
N VAL A 83 2.57 -0.51 19.66
CA VAL A 83 2.64 -1.71 20.48
C VAL A 83 3.19 -1.26 21.83
N GLU A 84 2.38 -1.33 22.89
CA GLU A 84 2.86 -1.12 24.26
C GLU A 84 3.75 -2.32 24.64
N ASP A 85 5.00 -2.03 25.00
CA ASP A 85 6.02 -2.99 25.47
C ASP A 85 5.77 -3.38 26.94
#